data_AF-A0A2E8YPP1-F1
#
_entry.id   AF-A0A2E8YPP1-F1
#
_cell.length_a   1.000
_cell.length_b   1.000
_cell.length_c   1.000
_cell.angle_alpha   90.00
_cell.angle_beta   90.00
_cell.angle_gamma   90.00
#
_symmetry.space_group_name_H-M   'P 1'
#
loop_
_entity.id
_entity.type
_entity.pdbx_description
1 polymer ?
#
loop_
_entity_poly.entity_id
_entity_poly.type
_entity_poly.pdbx_seq_one_letter_code
_entity_poly.pdbx_strand_id
1 'polypeptide(L)'
;MQLDKISKLPGAYVILVELKTSYQSEIGSLGNIKFSAGHYFYFGSARGHGGMQARVQRHIRAKKQLHWHVDWLLLSGTVIKVLLVAGGGECNLRQKADLIDDLKVIAPGFGSSDCDQCQAHLLAVNGGGSDTLKKLQGVTGGGIYSATSFFPITAAHPAIV
;
A
#
# COMPACT_ATOMS: atom_id res chain seq x y z
N MET A 1 7.41 -2.53 13.79
CA MET A 1 8.14 -1.44 14.47
C MET A 1 7.14 -0.35 14.87
N GLN A 2 7.44 0.47 15.88
CA GLN A 2 6.73 1.74 16.08
C GLN A 2 7.18 2.73 15.01
N LEU A 3 6.35 3.71 14.64
CA LEU A 3 6.75 4.76 13.71
C LEU A 3 7.93 5.54 14.27
N ASP A 4 8.89 5.84 13.40
CA ASP A 4 10.11 6.56 13.73
C ASP A 4 10.29 7.77 12.79
N LYS A 5 11.44 8.44 12.88
CA LYS A 5 11.75 9.62 12.06
C LYS A 5 11.73 9.32 10.55
N ILE A 6 12.03 8.09 10.12
CA ILE A 6 12.08 7.70 8.71
C ILE A 6 10.69 7.86 8.09
N SER A 7 9.64 7.56 8.85
CA SER A 7 8.26 7.68 8.35
C SER A 7 7.88 9.11 7.92
N LYS A 8 8.52 10.13 8.49
CA LYS A 8 8.26 11.55 8.14
C LYS A 8 9.09 12.05 6.95
N LEU A 9 10.02 11.24 6.45
CA LEU A 9 10.85 11.59 5.31
C LEU A 9 10.09 11.38 3.99
N PRO A 10 10.48 12.08 2.91
CA PRO A 10 10.06 11.72 1.57
C PRO A 10 10.64 10.36 1.18
N GLY A 11 9.91 9.61 0.34
CA GLY A 11 10.32 8.29 -0.10
C GLY A 11 9.21 7.52 -0.77
N ALA A 12 9.34 6.20 -0.77
CA ALA A 12 8.39 5.27 -1.33
C ALA A 12 7.95 4.24 -0.30
N TYR A 13 6.75 3.70 -0.50
CA TYR A 13 6.13 2.77 0.41
C TYR A 13 5.41 1.65 -0.35
N VAL A 14 5.24 0.52 0.33
CA VAL A 14 4.36 -0.57 -0.10
C VAL A 14 3.29 -0.77 0.94
N ILE A 15 2.02 -0.68 0.55
CA ILE A 15 0.88 -1.01 1.40
C ILE A 15 0.49 -2.46 1.11
N LEU A 16 0.56 -3.31 2.14
CA LEU A 16 0.00 -4.67 2.09
C LEU A 16 -1.47 -4.63 2.48
N VAL A 17 -2.33 -4.96 1.53
CA VAL A 17 -3.78 -5.03 1.70
C VAL A 17 -4.23 -6.49 1.67
N GLU A 18 -5.10 -6.88 2.59
CA GLU A 18 -5.81 -8.15 2.56
C GLU A 18 -7.26 -7.93 2.12
N LEU A 19 -7.71 -8.74 1.16
CA LEU A 19 -9.12 -8.94 0.87
C LEU A 19 -9.54 -10.33 1.33
N LYS A 20 -10.49 -10.39 2.26
CA LYS A 20 -11.08 -11.64 2.74
C LYS A 20 -12.08 -12.25 1.77
N THR A 21 -12.76 -11.39 1.00
CA THR A 21 -13.76 -11.77 0.00
C THR A 21 -13.46 -11.05 -1.31
N SER A 22 -13.76 -11.70 -2.42
CA SER A 22 -13.64 -11.07 -3.73
C SER A 22 -14.54 -9.84 -3.83
N TYR A 23 -14.05 -8.82 -4.51
CA TYR A 23 -14.65 -7.50 -4.63
C TYR A 23 -14.52 -7.01 -6.06
N GLN A 24 -15.46 -6.20 -6.52
CA GLN A 24 -15.45 -5.63 -7.86
C GLN A 24 -15.75 -4.14 -7.79
N SER A 25 -15.04 -3.35 -8.58
CA SER A 25 -15.14 -1.90 -8.56
C SER A 25 -14.93 -1.32 -9.95
N GLU A 26 -15.70 -0.29 -10.28
CA GLU A 26 -15.46 0.55 -11.45
C GLU A 26 -14.52 1.70 -11.07
N ILE A 27 -13.35 1.75 -11.72
CA ILE A 27 -12.25 2.65 -11.34
C ILE A 27 -11.87 3.52 -12.54
N GLY A 28 -12.57 4.64 -12.71
CA GLY A 28 -12.23 5.66 -13.71
C GLY A 28 -11.94 5.08 -15.09
N SER A 29 -10.81 5.46 -15.68
CA SER A 29 -10.39 4.97 -17.01
C SER A 29 -9.95 3.50 -17.06
N LEU A 30 -9.72 2.86 -15.89
CA LEU A 30 -9.42 1.42 -15.83
C LEU A 30 -10.68 0.56 -15.97
N GLY A 31 -11.86 1.17 -15.91
CA GLY A 31 -13.13 0.47 -16.01
C GLY A 31 -13.32 -0.49 -14.85
N ASN A 32 -13.94 -1.63 -15.14
CA ASN A 32 -14.39 -2.56 -14.13
C ASN A 32 -13.30 -3.58 -13.77
N ILE A 33 -12.82 -3.55 -12.53
CA ILE A 33 -11.76 -4.45 -12.04
C ILE A 33 -12.33 -5.40 -10.99
N LYS A 34 -12.04 -6.69 -11.18
CA LYS A 34 -12.35 -7.74 -10.21
C LYS A 34 -11.11 -8.09 -9.38
N PHE A 35 -11.21 -7.90 -8.08
CA PHE A 35 -10.22 -8.28 -7.08
C PHE A 35 -10.66 -9.60 -6.44
N SER A 36 -9.87 -10.67 -6.59
CA SER A 36 -10.10 -11.92 -5.86
C SER A 36 -9.71 -11.78 -4.38
N ALA A 37 -10.25 -12.62 -3.50
CA ALA A 37 -9.71 -12.74 -2.14
C ALA A 37 -8.21 -13.08 -2.19
N GLY A 38 -7.41 -12.43 -1.34
CA GLY A 38 -5.96 -12.55 -1.39
C GLY A 38 -5.24 -11.32 -0.83
N HIS A 39 -3.94 -11.23 -1.13
CA HIS A 39 -3.08 -10.15 -0.68
C HIS A 39 -2.62 -9.29 -1.85
N TYR A 40 -2.57 -7.99 -1.63
CA TYR A 40 -2.23 -7.00 -2.63
C TYR A 40 -1.13 -6.08 -2.11
N PHE A 41 -0.22 -5.71 -3.00
CA PHE A 41 0.90 -4.82 -2.75
C PHE A 41 0.75 -3.60 -3.63
N TYR A 42 0.39 -2.49 -3.01
CA TYR A 42 0.34 -1.21 -3.70
C TYR A 42 1.63 -0.44 -3.46
N PHE A 43 2.32 -0.07 -4.54
CA PHE A 43 3.55 0.71 -4.54
C PHE A 43 3.19 2.19 -4.73
N GLY A 44 3.66 3.04 -3.83
CA GLY A 44 3.39 4.47 -3.91
C GLY A 44 4.55 5.30 -3.39
N SER A 45 4.53 6.59 -3.71
CA SER A 45 5.55 7.55 -3.30
C SER A 45 4.95 8.75 -2.57
N ALA A 46 5.77 9.34 -1.70
CA ALA A 46 5.41 10.51 -0.92
C ALA A 46 6.55 11.52 -0.97
N ARG A 47 6.31 12.63 -1.69
CA ARG A 47 7.27 13.75 -1.82
C ARG A 47 6.78 15.04 -1.13
N GLY A 48 5.57 15.02 -0.59
CA GLY A 48 4.93 16.18 0.04
C GLY A 48 5.21 16.28 1.55
N HIS A 49 4.69 17.35 2.15
CA HIS A 49 4.78 17.60 3.60
C HIS A 49 4.21 16.43 4.42
N GLY A 50 4.91 16.09 5.50
CA GLY A 50 4.56 14.95 6.37
C GLY A 50 5.06 13.58 5.88
N GLY A 51 5.69 13.53 4.70
CA GLY A 51 6.40 12.36 4.19
C GLY A 51 5.52 11.13 3.96
N MET A 52 6.13 9.96 4.01
CA MET A 52 5.44 8.68 3.81
C MET A 52 4.32 8.45 4.82
N GLN A 53 4.53 8.86 6.09
CA GLN A 53 3.55 8.72 7.17
C GLN A 53 2.22 9.39 6.80
N ALA A 54 2.25 10.67 6.43
CA ALA A 54 1.04 11.42 6.10
C ALA A 54 0.30 10.81 4.89
N ARG A 55 1.05 10.35 3.88
CA ARG A 55 0.46 9.72 2.69
C ARG A 55 -0.20 8.37 3.02
N VAL A 56 0.47 7.53 3.80
CA VAL A 56 -0.08 6.24 4.24
C VAL A 56 -1.30 6.46 5.13
N GLN A 57 -1.26 7.41 6.06
CA GLN A 57 -2.41 7.80 6.89
C GLN A 57 -3.61 8.25 6.04
N ARG A 58 -3.35 8.99 4.95
CA ARG A 58 -4.40 9.43 4.03
C ARG A 58 -5.10 8.24 3.37
N HIS A 59 -4.37 7.19 2.97
CA HIS A 59 -4.94 5.98 2.41
C HIS A 59 -5.70 5.15 3.45
N ILE A 60 -5.18 5.06 4.67
CA ILE A 60 -5.78 4.24 5.73
C ILE A 60 -7.06 4.87 6.33
N ARG A 61 -7.22 6.20 6.24
CA ARG A 61 -8.37 6.93 6.79
C ARG A 61 -9.71 6.37 6.29
N ALA A 62 -10.62 6.00 7.19
CA ALA A 62 -11.92 5.42 6.83
C ALA A 62 -12.77 6.34 5.94
N LYS A 63 -13.02 7.59 6.39
CA LYS A 63 -13.78 8.59 5.62
C LYS A 63 -12.84 9.44 4.78
N LYS A 64 -12.90 9.28 3.47
CA LYS A 64 -12.06 9.99 2.51
C LYS A 64 -12.73 10.13 1.16
N GLN A 65 -12.35 11.16 0.41
CA GLN A 65 -12.55 11.16 -1.04
C GLN A 65 -11.62 10.14 -1.69
N LEU A 66 -12.16 9.37 -2.64
CA LEU A 66 -11.42 8.41 -3.44
C LEU A 66 -10.71 9.18 -4.55
N HIS A 67 -9.38 9.23 -4.48
CA HIS A 67 -8.58 9.99 -5.43
C HIS A 67 -7.56 9.08 -6.12
N TRP A 68 -6.93 8.17 -5.39
CA TRP A 68 -5.98 7.22 -5.95
C TRP A 68 -6.66 5.89 -6.22
N HIS A 69 -6.18 5.15 -7.23
CA HIS A 69 -6.71 3.83 -7.57
C HIS A 69 -6.77 2.89 -6.34
N VAL A 70 -5.75 2.92 -5.47
CA VAL A 70 -5.74 2.12 -4.23
C VAL A 70 -6.87 2.46 -3.26
N ASP A 71 -7.42 3.68 -3.28
CA ASP A 71 -8.52 4.05 -2.40
C ASP A 71 -9.77 3.22 -2.69
N TRP A 72 -9.98 2.83 -3.96
CA TRP A 72 -11.08 1.96 -4.38
C TRP A 72 -10.89 0.52 -3.90
N LEU A 73 -9.67 0.00 -3.97
CA LEU A 73 -9.33 -1.32 -3.39
C LEU A 73 -9.60 -1.35 -1.88
N LEU A 74 -9.28 -0.25 -1.19
CA LEU A 74 -9.46 -0.08 0.24
C LEU A 74 -10.92 0.14 0.68
N LEU A 75 -11.89 0.15 -0.24
CA LEU A 75 -13.31 0.07 0.12
C LEU A 75 -13.69 -1.31 0.68
N SER A 76 -12.98 -2.37 0.26
CA SER A 76 -13.20 -3.74 0.76
C SER A 76 -11.93 -4.40 1.30
N GLY A 77 -10.77 -3.82 1.04
CA GLY A 77 -9.48 -4.29 1.57
C GLY A 77 -9.10 -3.67 2.91
N THR A 78 -8.39 -4.45 3.73
CA THR A 78 -7.80 -3.99 5.00
C THR A 78 -6.29 -3.88 4.86
N VAL A 79 -5.72 -2.72 5.20
CA VAL A 79 -4.25 -2.58 5.30
C VAL A 79 -3.76 -3.33 6.54
N ILE A 80 -2.83 -4.27 6.35
CA ILE A 80 -2.26 -5.04 7.46
C ILE A 80 -0.89 -4.48 7.85
N LYS A 81 -0.01 -4.24 6.86
CA LYS A 81 1.37 -3.80 7.06
C LYS A 81 1.77 -2.80 6.00
N VAL A 82 2.80 -2.03 6.32
CA VAL A 82 3.36 -1.03 5.42
C VAL A 82 4.88 -1.14 5.47
N LEU A 83 5.50 -1.23 4.31
CA LEU A 83 6.94 -1.12 4.14
C LEU A 83 7.28 0.32 3.76
N LEU A 84 8.20 0.96 4.46
CA LEU A 84 8.66 2.33 4.19
C LEU A 84 10.13 2.34 3.77
N VAL A 85 10.44 3.05 2.69
CA VAL A 85 11.78 3.20 2.13
C VAL A 85 12.04 4.68 1.84
N ALA A 86 12.83 5.34 2.68
CA ALA A 86 13.17 6.75 2.50
C ALA A 86 14.03 7.00 1.25
N GLY A 87 13.84 8.15 0.61
CA GLY A 87 14.61 8.58 -0.57
C GLY A 87 14.32 7.82 -1.87
N GLY A 88 13.54 6.72 -1.83
CA GLY A 88 13.18 5.93 -3.00
C GLY A 88 11.99 6.46 -3.79
N GLY A 89 11.79 5.91 -4.99
CA GLY A 89 10.61 6.10 -5.82
C GLY A 89 9.78 4.83 -5.97
N GLU A 90 8.48 4.97 -6.21
CA GLU A 90 7.57 3.84 -6.33
C GLU A 90 7.93 2.89 -7.47
N CYS A 91 8.38 3.42 -8.61
CA CYS A 91 8.84 2.61 -9.75
C CYS A 91 10.03 1.73 -9.38
N ASN A 92 10.98 2.25 -8.60
CA ASN A 92 12.14 1.46 -8.17
C ASN A 92 11.72 0.33 -7.21
N LEU A 93 10.81 0.61 -6.27
CA LEU A 93 10.27 -0.44 -5.40
C LEU A 93 9.49 -1.47 -6.19
N ARG A 94 8.69 -1.02 -7.16
CA ARG A 94 7.95 -1.91 -8.04
C ARG A 94 8.91 -2.80 -8.82
N GLN A 95 9.92 -2.27 -9.50
CA GLN A 95 10.89 -3.07 -10.26
C GLN A 95 11.61 -4.10 -9.38
N LYS A 96 12.00 -3.73 -8.15
CA LYS A 96 12.60 -4.69 -7.21
C LYS A 96 11.66 -5.84 -6.83
N ALA A 97 10.35 -5.65 -6.93
CA ALA A 97 9.38 -6.71 -6.71
C ALA A 97 9.40 -7.79 -7.82
N ASP A 98 9.97 -7.50 -9.00
CA ASP A 98 10.15 -8.52 -10.06
C ASP A 98 11.15 -9.62 -9.66
N LEU A 99 11.93 -9.41 -8.59
CA LEU A 99 12.82 -10.42 -8.01
C LEU A 99 12.09 -11.42 -7.11
N ILE A 100 10.77 -11.30 -6.95
CA ILE A 100 9.98 -12.11 -6.04
C ILE A 100 8.97 -12.92 -6.85
N ASP A 101 9.15 -14.23 -6.80
CA ASP A 101 8.22 -15.17 -7.40
C ASP A 101 6.81 -15.01 -6.83
N ASP A 102 5.80 -15.35 -7.63
CA ASP A 102 4.36 -15.36 -7.30
C ASP A 102 3.63 -14.01 -7.28
N LEU A 103 4.33 -12.88 -7.40
CA LEU A 103 3.68 -11.57 -7.57
C LEU A 103 3.14 -11.41 -8.99
N LYS A 104 1.84 -11.13 -9.11
CA LYS A 104 1.16 -10.99 -10.40
C LYS A 104 0.55 -9.61 -10.58
N VAL A 105 0.66 -9.07 -11.79
CA VAL A 105 -0.13 -7.92 -12.22
C VAL A 105 -1.56 -8.37 -12.44
N ILE A 106 -2.52 -7.73 -11.74
CA ILE A 106 -3.95 -8.07 -11.84
C ILE A 106 -4.79 -7.01 -12.55
N ALA A 107 -4.28 -5.78 -12.63
CA ALA A 107 -4.93 -4.66 -13.29
C ALA A 107 -3.86 -3.76 -13.93
N PRO A 108 -3.57 -3.93 -15.24
CA PRO A 108 -2.67 -3.05 -15.96
C PRO A 108 -3.13 -1.58 -15.86
N GLY A 109 -2.18 -0.65 -15.70
CA GLY A 109 -2.42 0.78 -15.49
C GLY A 109 -2.79 1.16 -14.05
N PHE A 110 -3.02 0.20 -13.15
CA PHE A 110 -3.37 0.51 -11.77
C PHE A 110 -2.21 1.22 -11.06
N GLY A 111 -2.51 2.38 -10.48
CA GLY A 111 -1.55 3.28 -9.83
C GLY A 111 -0.36 3.75 -10.66
N SER A 112 -0.36 3.55 -11.99
CA SER A 112 0.81 3.77 -12.88
C SER A 112 0.49 4.69 -14.07
N SER A 113 -0.57 5.50 -13.97
CA SER A 113 -1.03 6.36 -15.08
C SER A 113 0.01 7.38 -15.56
N ASP A 114 0.97 7.74 -14.71
CA ASP A 114 2.08 8.65 -14.97
C ASP A 114 3.42 7.92 -15.20
N CYS A 115 3.38 6.59 -15.40
CA CYS A 115 4.54 5.74 -15.60
C CYS A 115 4.39 4.89 -16.87
N ASP A 116 5.40 4.94 -17.74
CA ASP A 116 5.47 4.16 -18.98
C ASP A 116 6.23 2.82 -18.81
N GLN A 117 6.99 2.66 -17.73
CA GLN A 117 7.83 1.48 -17.48
C GLN A 117 7.09 0.37 -16.70
N CYS A 118 6.15 0.73 -15.84
CA CYS A 118 5.48 -0.23 -14.96
C CYS A 118 4.11 -0.60 -15.52
N GLN A 119 3.88 -1.89 -15.77
CA GLN A 119 2.55 -2.37 -16.16
C GLN A 119 1.48 -2.05 -15.12
N ALA A 120 1.83 -2.12 -13.84
CA ALA A 120 0.99 -1.70 -12.72
C ALA A 120 1.84 -1.45 -11.47
N HIS A 121 1.42 -0.52 -10.64
CA HIS A 121 1.88 -0.35 -9.26
C HIS A 121 1.02 -1.14 -8.26
N LEU A 122 0.22 -2.08 -8.74
CA LEU A 122 -0.51 -3.03 -7.93
C LEU A 122 -0.15 -4.46 -8.34
N LEU A 123 0.36 -5.22 -7.38
CA LEU A 123 0.63 -6.65 -7.53
C LEU A 123 -0.20 -7.45 -6.54
N ALA A 124 -0.48 -8.71 -6.86
CA ALA A 124 -1.23 -9.61 -6.00
C ALA A 124 -0.53 -10.96 -5.83
N VAL A 125 -0.85 -11.63 -4.72
CA VAL A 125 -0.47 -13.00 -4.41
C VAL A 125 -1.61 -13.70 -3.68
N ASN A 126 -1.79 -15.00 -3.96
CA ASN A 126 -2.79 -15.83 -3.29
C ASN A 126 -2.22 -16.40 -1.98
N GLY A 127 -2.25 -15.58 -0.92
CA GLY A 127 -1.77 -15.97 0.41
C GLY A 127 -0.31 -15.58 0.69
N GLY A 128 0.18 -15.81 1.91
CA GLY A 128 1.58 -15.53 2.27
C GLY A 128 1.99 -14.05 2.18
N GLY A 129 1.04 -13.11 2.24
CA GLY A 129 1.31 -11.69 2.00
C GLY A 129 2.35 -11.08 2.97
N SER A 130 2.34 -11.49 4.23
CA SER A 130 3.34 -11.05 5.22
C SER A 130 4.75 -11.54 4.92
N ASP A 131 4.91 -12.76 4.39
CA ASP A 131 6.22 -13.32 4.06
C ASP A 131 6.75 -12.72 2.76
N THR A 132 5.87 -12.51 1.80
CA THR A 132 6.17 -11.77 0.56
C THR A 132 6.61 -10.34 0.87
N LEU A 133 5.98 -9.66 1.83
CA LEU A 133 6.41 -8.33 2.27
C LEU A 133 7.81 -8.35 2.91
N LYS A 134 8.17 -9.41 3.64
CA LYS A 134 9.54 -9.57 4.18
C LYS A 134 10.56 -9.81 3.07
N LYS A 135 10.22 -10.62 2.05
CA LYS A 135 11.06 -10.79 0.86
C LYS A 135 11.28 -9.44 0.16
N LEU A 136 10.22 -8.64 0.00
CA LEU A 136 10.30 -7.26 -0.52
C LEU A 136 11.26 -6.42 0.31
N GLN A 137 11.10 -6.38 1.63
CA GLN A 137 12.02 -5.67 2.51
C GLN A 137 13.48 -6.11 2.31
N GLY A 138 13.75 -7.39 2.09
CA GLY A 138 15.10 -7.91 1.85
C GLY A 138 15.77 -7.31 0.60
N VAL A 139 15.02 -7.07 -0.47
CA VAL A 139 15.54 -6.51 -1.74
C VAL A 139 15.44 -4.98 -1.82
N THR A 140 14.49 -4.37 -1.09
CA THR A 140 14.30 -2.92 -1.08
C THR A 140 15.04 -2.21 0.05
N GLY A 141 15.34 -2.92 1.15
CA GLY A 141 15.65 -2.32 2.43
C GLY A 141 14.41 -1.72 3.10
N GLY A 142 14.63 -0.82 4.06
CA GLY A 142 13.57 -0.10 4.77
C GLY A 142 12.97 -0.85 5.95
N GLY A 143 11.88 -0.30 6.50
CA GLY A 143 11.23 -0.80 7.71
C GLY A 143 9.79 -1.28 7.46
N ILE A 144 9.41 -2.41 8.07
CA ILE A 144 8.03 -2.88 8.09
C ILE A 144 7.32 -2.42 9.38
N TYR A 145 6.17 -1.81 9.20
CA TYR A 145 5.31 -1.26 10.24
C TYR A 145 3.93 -1.91 10.19
N SER A 146 3.29 -2.06 11.35
CA SER A 146 1.89 -2.47 11.40
C SER A 146 1.01 -1.32 10.92
N ALA A 147 -0.11 -1.61 10.25
CA ALA A 147 -1.09 -0.59 9.89
C ALA A 147 -1.57 0.20 11.12
N THR A 148 -1.69 -0.47 12.27
CA THR A 148 -2.09 0.16 13.54
C THR A 148 -1.14 1.25 14.01
N SER A 149 0.12 1.20 13.61
CA SER A 149 1.11 2.24 13.94
C SER A 149 0.80 3.57 13.26
N PHE A 150 -0.02 3.59 12.21
CA PHE A 150 -0.40 4.80 11.48
C PHE A 150 -1.74 5.38 11.94
N PHE A 151 -2.53 4.64 12.72
CA PHE A 151 -3.74 5.21 13.29
C PHE A 151 -3.38 6.34 14.26
N PRO A 152 -4.17 7.43 14.30
CA PRO A 152 -3.99 8.43 15.33
C PRO A 152 -4.05 7.72 16.69
N ILE A 153 -3.12 8.05 17.59
CA ILE A 153 -3.27 7.73 19.00
C ILE A 153 -4.51 8.52 19.42
N THR A 154 -5.68 7.88 19.40
CA THR A 154 -6.86 8.47 20.01
C THR A 154 -6.48 8.72 21.46
N ALA A 155 -6.50 9.98 21.88
CA ALA A 155 -6.54 10.32 23.29
C ALA A 155 -7.58 9.41 23.97
N ALA A 156 -7.22 8.93 25.16
CA ALA A 156 -7.98 8.03 26.01
C ALA A 156 -9.48 7.97 25.69
N HIS A 157 -10.00 6.75 25.57
CA HIS A 157 -11.41 6.50 25.89
C HIS A 157 -11.73 7.29 27.18
N PRO A 158 -12.75 8.17 27.21
CA PRO A 158 -13.38 8.43 28.49
C PRO A 158 -13.87 7.06 28.98
N ALA A 159 -13.37 6.64 30.14
CA ALA A 159 -13.91 5.51 30.84
C ALA A 159 -15.42 5.76 30.98
N ILE A 160 -16.21 4.87 30.37
CA ILE A 160 -17.63 4.81 30.68
C ILE A 160 -17.70 4.18 32.07
N VAL A 161 -17.99 5.01 33.06
CA VAL A 161 -18.65 4.62 34.30
C VAL A 161 -20.10 5.03 34.16
#